data_AF-L7ETN7-F1
#
_entry.id   AF-L7ETN7-F1
#
_cell.length_a   1.000
_cell.length_b   1.000
_cell.length_c   1.000
_cell.angle_alpha   90.00
_cell.angle_beta   90.00
_cell.angle_gamma   90.00
#
_symmetry.space_group_name_H-M   'P 1'
#
loop_
_entity.id
_entity.type
_entity.pdbx_description
1 polymer ?
#
loop_
_entity_poly.entity_id
_entity_poly.type
_entity_poly.pdbx_seq_one_letter_code
_entity_poly.pdbx_strand_id
1 'polypeptide(L)'
;MNRFQHTLAALNVLASLGLAHCAVISDQNGAPSYTAFFALASVLLLTASALHARHRKQLRAAQSVLDRPARRPRVGSVEDGVVAVALAGACCERWWTSAGAEHEPTTCIRKDTSA
;
A
#
# COMPACT_ATOMS: atom_id res chain seq x y z
N MET A 1 4.12 7.25 -11.68
CA MET A 1 3.76 8.63 -11.28
C MET A 1 4.26 9.07 -9.89
N ASN A 2 4.76 8.18 -9.01
CA ASN A 2 5.23 8.59 -7.67
C ASN A 2 6.57 9.38 -7.66
N ARG A 3 7.44 9.18 -8.66
CA ARG A 3 8.77 9.84 -8.70
C ARG A 3 8.66 11.36 -8.85
N PHE A 4 7.98 11.84 -9.90
CA PHE A 4 7.74 13.27 -10.14
C PHE A 4 7.09 13.96 -8.92
N GLN A 5 6.16 13.24 -8.29
CA GLN A 5 5.48 13.69 -7.09
C GLN A 5 6.43 13.85 -5.89
N HIS A 6 7.34 12.90 -5.67
CA HIS A 6 8.37 13.01 -4.62
C HIS A 6 9.36 14.13 -4.95
N THR A 7 9.75 14.28 -6.21
CA THR A 7 10.63 15.37 -6.66
C THR A 7 10.00 16.73 -6.37
N LEU A 8 8.72 16.92 -6.70
CA LEU A 8 8.02 18.18 -6.45
C LEU A 8 7.85 18.45 -4.95
N ALA A 9 7.61 17.42 -4.13
CA ALA A 9 7.58 17.57 -2.67
C ALA A 9 8.96 17.97 -2.11
N ALA A 10 10.03 17.30 -2.57
CA ALA A 10 11.40 17.62 -2.17
C ALA A 10 11.79 19.06 -2.58
N LEU A 11 11.45 19.47 -3.80
CA LEU A 11 11.69 20.83 -4.28
C LEU A 11 10.96 21.88 -3.44
N ASN A 12 9.70 21.63 -3.06
CA ASN A 12 8.96 22.55 -2.17
C ASN A 12 9.60 22.65 -0.78
N VAL A 13 10.06 21.53 -0.21
CA VAL A 13 10.77 21.54 1.08
C VAL A 13 12.07 22.32 0.96
N LEU A 14 12.88 22.05 -0.07
CA LEU A 14 14.13 22.80 -0.32
C LEU A 14 13.87 24.29 -0.50
N ALA A 15 12.85 24.67 -1.28
CA ALA A 15 12.46 26.07 -1.46
C ALA A 15 12.04 26.73 -0.14
N SER A 16 11.24 26.04 0.69
CA SER A 16 10.85 26.55 2.00
C SER A 16 12.05 26.77 2.94
N LEU A 17 13.04 25.87 2.90
CA LEU A 17 14.28 25.97 3.66
C LEU A 17 15.12 27.17 3.18
N GLY A 18 15.23 27.35 1.86
CA GLY A 18 15.92 28.50 1.26
C GLY A 18 15.28 29.82 1.68
N LEU A 19 13.94 29.92 1.65
CA LEU A 19 13.23 31.11 2.09
C LEU A 19 13.40 31.38 3.59
N ALA A 20 13.38 30.33 4.43
CA ALA A 20 13.65 30.47 5.86
C ALA A 20 15.07 31.00 6.11
N HIS A 21 16.07 30.51 5.35
CA HIS A 21 17.43 31.02 5.41
C HIS A 21 17.52 32.51 4.98
N CYS A 22 16.82 32.89 3.90
CA CYS A 22 16.73 34.30 3.48
C CYS A 22 16.05 35.18 4.55
N ALA A 23 15.04 34.65 5.25
CA ALA A 23 14.40 35.37 6.36
C ALA A 23 15.40 35.64 7.49
N VAL A 24 16.24 34.66 7.86
CA VAL A 24 17.28 34.82 8.88
C VAL A 24 18.32 35.86 8.46
N ILE A 25 18.82 35.82 7.22
CA ILE A 25 19.76 36.83 6.72
C ILE A 25 19.13 38.22 6.71
N SER A 26 17.86 38.33 6.30
CA SER A 26 17.15 39.61 6.28
C SER A 26 16.97 40.20 7.68
N ASP A 27 16.84 39.36 8.70
CA ASP A 27 16.69 39.78 10.10
C ASP A 27 18.00 40.35 10.64
N GLN A 28 19.12 39.69 10.32
CA GLN A 28 20.46 40.16 10.65
C GLN A 28 20.80 41.51 9.99
N ASN A 29 20.19 41.82 8.84
CA ASN A 29 20.35 43.10 8.15
C ASN A 29 19.33 44.18 8.58
N GLY A 30 18.49 43.90 9.59
CA GLY A 30 17.54 44.86 10.13
C GLY A 30 16.40 45.24 9.18
N ALA A 31 16.01 44.34 8.27
CA ALA A 31 15.00 44.59 7.26
C ALA A 31 13.69 43.80 7.54
N PRO A 32 12.86 44.22 8.51
CA PRO A 32 11.78 43.41 9.07
C PRO A 32 10.59 43.15 8.10
N SER A 33 10.41 43.99 7.08
CA SER A 33 9.39 43.76 6.06
C SER A 33 9.71 42.53 5.20
N TYR A 34 10.97 42.37 4.82
CA TYR A 34 11.44 41.24 4.02
C TYR A 34 11.51 39.96 4.85
N THR A 35 11.86 40.03 6.14
CA THR A 35 11.82 38.85 7.03
C THR A 35 10.42 38.28 7.13
N ALA A 36 9.43 39.15 7.37
CA ALA A 36 8.03 38.76 7.45
C ALA A 36 7.55 38.11 6.14
N PHE A 37 7.91 38.70 4.99
CA PHE A 37 7.57 38.15 3.68
C PHE A 37 8.16 36.75 3.46
N PHE A 38 9.47 36.58 3.67
CA PHE A 38 10.13 35.29 3.44
C PHE A 38 9.67 34.21 4.43
N ALA A 39 9.46 34.57 5.70
CA ALA A 39 8.91 33.68 6.70
C ALA A 39 7.49 33.21 6.32
N LEU A 40 6.62 34.15 5.94
CA LEU A 40 5.26 33.85 5.53
C LEU A 40 5.24 32.97 4.28
N ALA A 41 6.07 33.26 3.27
CA ALA A 41 6.19 32.45 2.07
C ALA A 41 6.66 31.02 2.37
N SER A 42 7.66 30.85 3.26
CA SER A 42 8.15 29.55 3.71
C SER A 42 7.04 28.72 4.39
N VAL A 43 6.30 29.35 5.31
CA VAL A 43 5.17 28.71 6.01
C VAL A 43 4.09 28.29 5.02
N LEU A 44 3.71 29.15 4.08
CA LEU A 44 2.69 28.82 3.07
C LEU A 44 3.08 27.61 2.22
N LEU A 45 4.34 27.53 1.77
CA LEU A 45 4.86 26.39 1.00
C LEU A 45 4.81 25.08 1.80
N LEU A 46 5.20 25.12 3.07
CA LEU A 46 5.10 23.95 3.97
C LEU A 46 3.65 23.53 4.20
N THR A 47 2.76 24.51 4.37
CA THR A 47 1.34 24.24 4.63
C THR A 47 0.67 23.64 3.40
N ALA A 48 0.93 24.19 2.21
CA ALA A 48 0.41 23.69 0.94
C ALA A 48 0.92 22.26 0.64
N SER A 49 2.21 21.99 0.86
CA SER A 49 2.78 20.66 0.67
C SER A 49 2.22 19.64 1.68
N ALA A 50 2.03 20.03 2.94
CA ALA A 50 1.38 19.20 3.96
C ALA A 50 -0.08 18.89 3.62
N LEU A 51 -0.84 19.89 3.15
CA LEU A 51 -2.24 19.71 2.74
C LEU A 51 -2.33 18.73 1.55
N HIS A 52 -1.44 18.86 0.56
CA HIS A 52 -1.39 17.93 -0.57
C HIS A 52 -1.07 16.50 -0.13
N ALA A 53 -0.13 16.34 0.81
CA ALA A 53 0.19 15.04 1.38
C ALA A 53 -1.01 14.43 2.13
N ARG A 54 -1.77 15.24 2.88
CA ARG A 54 -2.99 14.81 3.57
C ARG A 54 -4.08 14.39 2.60
N HIS A 55 -4.37 15.19 1.57
CA HIS A 55 -5.38 14.89 0.56
C HIS A 55 -5.07 13.57 -0.15
N ARG A 56 -3.80 13.33 -0.49
CA ARG A 56 -3.38 12.05 -1.09
C ARG A 56 -3.53 10.87 -0.16
N LYS A 57 -3.23 11.03 1.14
CA LYS A 57 -3.47 9.97 2.13
C LYS A 57 -4.95 9.63 2.23
N GLN A 58 -5.82 10.64 2.21
CA GLN A 58 -7.28 10.44 2.21
C GLN A 58 -7.75 9.69 0.96
N LEU A 59 -7.28 10.08 -0.23
CA LEU A 59 -7.62 9.39 -1.48
C LEU A 59 -7.15 7.92 -1.47
N ARG A 60 -5.93 7.65 -0.99
CA ARG A 60 -5.42 6.28 -0.87
C ARG A 60 -6.20 5.45 0.14
N ALA A 61 -6.61 6.06 1.25
CA ALA A 61 -7.45 5.40 2.25
C ALA A 61 -8.86 5.11 1.71
N ALA A 62 -9.46 6.03 0.95
CA ALA A 62 -10.73 5.81 0.28
C ALA A 62 -10.64 4.69 -0.76
N GLN A 63 -9.57 4.67 -1.56
CA GLN A 63 -9.30 3.58 -2.51
C GLN A 63 -9.13 2.23 -1.81
N SER A 64 -8.38 2.16 -0.71
CA SER A 64 -8.20 0.89 0.00
C SER A 64 -9.50 0.36 0.63
N VAL A 65 -10.43 1.24 1.00
CA VAL A 65 -11.78 0.86 1.44
C VAL A 65 -12.59 0.27 0.28
N LEU A 66 -12.49 0.84 -0.93
CA LEU A 66 -13.15 0.32 -2.14
C LEU A 66 -12.52 -0.98 -2.65
N ASP A 67 -11.22 -1.18 -2.48
CA ASP A 67 -10.53 -2.41 -2.90
C ASP A 67 -10.76 -3.58 -1.94
N ARG A 68 -11.10 -3.30 -0.67
CA ARG A 68 -11.39 -4.31 0.35
C ARG A 68 -12.50 -5.31 -0.03
N PRO A 69 -13.66 -4.93 -0.61
CA PRO A 69 -14.65 -5.90 -1.09
C PRO A 69 -14.17 -6.75 -2.27
N ALA A 70 -13.31 -6.23 -3.14
CA ALA A 70 -12.71 -7.00 -4.25
C ALA A 70 -11.69 -8.05 -3.78
N ARG A 71 -11.13 -7.84 -2.57
CA ARG A 71 -10.16 -8.73 -1.92
C ARG A 71 -10.77 -9.64 -0.84
N ARG A 72 -12.10 -9.72 -0.73
CA ARG A 72 -12.70 -10.84 0.01
C ARG A 72 -12.14 -12.13 -0.59
N PRO A 73 -11.71 -13.12 0.22
CA PRO A 73 -11.44 -14.44 -0.34
C PRO A 73 -12.71 -14.79 -1.10
N ARG A 74 -12.55 -15.10 -2.41
CA ARG A 74 -13.62 -15.73 -3.18
C ARG A 74 -14.10 -16.84 -2.26
N VAL A 75 -15.29 -16.69 -1.67
CA VAL A 75 -15.98 -17.86 -1.14
C VAL A 75 -16.08 -18.70 -2.40
N GLY A 76 -15.28 -19.78 -2.44
CA GLY A 76 -15.15 -20.57 -3.64
C GLY A 76 -16.54 -20.82 -4.19
N SER A 77 -16.73 -20.67 -5.50
CA SER A 77 -18.05 -20.92 -6.06
C SER A 77 -18.51 -22.31 -5.62
N VAL A 78 -19.81 -22.58 -5.65
CA VAL A 78 -20.29 -23.96 -5.40
C VAL A 78 -19.51 -24.96 -6.28
N GLU A 79 -19.07 -24.53 -7.47
CA GLU A 79 -18.20 -25.29 -8.36
C GLU A 79 -16.81 -25.53 -7.77
N ASP A 80 -16.15 -24.56 -7.13
CA ASP A 80 -14.87 -24.77 -6.42
C ASP A 80 -15.03 -25.79 -5.28
N GLY A 81 -16.18 -25.77 -4.60
CA GLY A 81 -16.54 -26.78 -3.58
C GLY A 81 -16.73 -28.18 -4.20
N VAL A 82 -17.44 -28.26 -5.32
CA VAL A 82 -17.65 -29.51 -6.08
C VAL A 82 -16.33 -30.05 -6.63
N VAL A 83 -15.45 -29.19 -7.15
CA VAL A 83 -14.11 -29.58 -7.64
C VAL A 83 -13.24 -30.08 -6.50
N ALA A 84 -13.27 -29.43 -5.32
CA ALA A 84 -12.54 -29.92 -4.15
C ALA A 84 -13.04 -31.30 -3.69
N VAL A 85 -14.35 -31.53 -3.67
CA VAL A 85 -14.96 -32.84 -3.34
C VAL A 85 -14.62 -33.88 -4.41
N ALA A 86 -14.73 -33.53 -5.69
CA ALA A 86 -14.40 -34.41 -6.80
C ALA A 86 -12.91 -34.77 -6.83
N LEU A 87 -12.01 -33.85 -6.46
CA LEU A 87 -10.58 -34.09 -6.40
C LEU A 87 -10.19 -34.95 -5.17
N ALA A 88 -10.85 -34.73 -4.03
CA ALA A 88 -10.72 -35.60 -2.87
C ALA A 88 -11.22 -37.02 -3.19
N GLY A 89 -12.36 -37.13 -3.87
CA GLY A 89 -12.87 -38.36 -4.44
C GLY A 89 -11.89 -38.99 -5.43
N ALA A 90 -11.33 -38.23 -6.37
CA ALA A 90 -10.38 -38.73 -7.37
C ALA A 90 -9.05 -39.22 -6.77
N CYS A 91 -8.60 -38.65 -5.65
CA CYS A 91 -7.46 -39.18 -4.91
C CYS A 91 -7.76 -40.57 -4.33
N CYS A 92 -8.99 -40.80 -3.87
CA CYS A 92 -9.44 -42.07 -3.29
C CYS A 92 -9.93 -43.08 -4.34
N GLU A 93 -10.50 -42.62 -5.45
CA GLU A 93 -10.99 -43.43 -6.59
C GLU A 93 -9.84 -44.00 -7.42
N ARG A 94 -8.61 -43.52 -7.24
CA ARG A 94 -7.41 -43.99 -7.94
C ARG A 94 -6.78 -45.23 -7.30
N TRP A 95 -7.44 -45.80 -6.29
CA TRP A 95 -7.06 -47.05 -5.61
C TRP A 95 -6.97 -48.27 -6.54
N TRP A 96 -7.78 -48.33 -7.60
CA TRP A 96 -7.70 -49.45 -8.56
C TRP A 96 -6.48 -49.37 -9.48
N THR A 97 -5.82 -48.20 -9.58
CA THR A 97 -4.57 -48.04 -10.37
C THR A 97 -3.30 -48.22 -9.53
N SER A 98 -3.40 -48.26 -8.20
CA SER A 98 -2.26 -48.46 -7.28
C SER A 98 -2.11 -49.88 -6.77
N ALA A 99 -2.75 -50.87 -7.42
CA ALA A 99 -2.56 -52.31 -7.14
C ALA A 99 -2.66 -52.69 -5.65
N GLY A 100 -3.64 -52.12 -4.93
CA GLY A 100 -4.01 -52.57 -3.58
C GLY A 100 -3.12 -52.10 -2.44
N ALA A 101 -2.34 -51.03 -2.59
CA ALA A 101 -1.78 -50.34 -1.43
C ALA A 101 -2.91 -49.57 -0.71
N GLU A 102 -3.33 -50.06 0.46
CA GLU A 102 -4.34 -49.41 1.30
C GLU A 102 -3.88 -48.01 1.68
N HIS A 103 -4.68 -47.00 1.29
CA HIS A 103 -4.51 -45.64 1.75
C HIS A 103 -5.30 -45.48 3.06
N GLU A 104 -4.60 -45.51 4.19
CA GLU A 104 -5.15 -45.17 5.49
C GLU A 104 -5.45 -43.65 5.52
N PRO A 105 -6.71 -43.21 5.74
CA PRO A 105 -7.10 -41.79 5.71
C PRO A 105 -6.32 -40.91 6.69
N THR A 106 -5.76 -41.50 7.75
CA THR A 106 -5.00 -40.81 8.79
C THR A 106 -3.53 -40.57 8.40
N THR A 107 -3.01 -41.24 7.38
CA THR A 107 -1.60 -41.12 6.94
C THR A 107 -1.45 -40.49 5.56
N CYS A 108 -2.55 -40.24 4.84
CA CYS A 108 -2.51 -39.50 3.59
C CYS A 108 -2.32 -37.99 3.84
N ILE A 109 -1.07 -37.56 4.01
CA ILE A 109 -0.75 -36.13 4.12
C ILE A 109 -0.74 -35.55 2.71
N ARG A 110 -1.67 -34.63 2.45
CA ARG A 110 -1.72 -33.83 1.21
C ARG A 110 -0.36 -33.16 1.00
N LYS A 111 0.26 -33.39 -0.17
CA LYS A 111 1.63 -32.93 -0.50
C LYS A 111 1.80 -31.40 -0.40
N ASP A 112 0.70 -30.66 -0.50
CA ASP A 112 0.62 -29.20 -0.45
C ASP A 112 0.78 -28.64 0.99
N THR A 113 0.87 -29.51 2.01
CA THR A 113 0.93 -29.13 3.43
C THR A 113 2.35 -29.02 3.98
N SER A 114 3.39 -29.33 3.18
CA SER A 114 4.77 -29.05 3.55
C SER A 114 5.14 -27.62 3.18
N ALA A 115 5.33 -26.80 4.22
CA ALA A 115 5.94 -25.48 4.18
C ALA A 115 7.37 -25.50 3.59
#